data_AF-A0A1A6BBW3-F1
#
_entry.id   AF-A0A1A6BBW3-F1
#
_cell.length_a   1.000
_cell.length_b   1.000
_cell.length_c   1.000
_cell.angle_alpha   90.00
_cell.angle_beta   90.00
_cell.angle_gamma   90.00
#
_symmetry.space_group_name_H-M   'P 1'
#
loop_
_entity.id
_entity.type
_entity.pdbx_description
1 polymer ?
#
loop_
_entity_poly.entity_id
_entity_poly.type
_entity_poly.pdbx_seq_one_letter_code
_entity_poly.pdbx_strand_id
1 'polypeptide(L)'
;MLARSCGHCEVFAEGCRRGFDRLLSRREPARDDPCPAEVFAACAACAQIVDRMQPQLAARLGYRLDGAADPAGVPFYWRSARWVLLDRDGWLTETGQQARHQLAT
;
A
#
# COMPACT_ATOMS: atom_id res chain seq x y z
N MET A 1 1.78 9.08 -1.97
CA MET A 1 2.12 7.91 -1.13
C MET A 1 3.12 7.04 -1.86
N LEU A 2 4.02 6.37 -1.14
CA LEU A 2 4.93 5.37 -1.69
C LEU A 2 4.78 4.08 -0.88
N ALA A 3 4.69 2.94 -1.55
CA ALA A 3 4.63 1.64 -0.87
C ALA A 3 5.83 0.76 -1.23
N ARG A 4 6.22 -0.13 -0.33
CA ARG A 4 7.10 -1.25 -0.64
C ARG A 4 6.21 -2.47 -0.64
N SER A 5 6.14 -3.19 -1.75
CA SER A 5 5.35 -4.41 -1.82
C SER A 5 5.96 -5.42 -2.79
N CYS A 6 5.71 -6.70 -2.52
CA CYS A 6 5.98 -7.81 -3.42
C CYS A 6 4.74 -8.23 -4.22
N GLY A 7 3.65 -7.45 -4.18
CA GLY A 7 2.43 -7.68 -4.96
C GLY A 7 1.40 -8.58 -4.34
N HIS A 8 1.54 -8.83 -3.06
CA HIS A 8 0.65 -9.72 -2.33
C HIS A 8 0.23 -9.04 -1.03
N CYS A 9 -0.96 -9.41 -0.56
CA CYS A 9 -1.46 -8.99 0.75
C CYS A 9 -0.44 -9.27 1.85
N GLU A 10 -0.13 -8.28 2.68
CA GLU A 10 0.84 -8.37 3.78
C GLU A 10 0.19 -8.65 5.15
N VAL A 11 -1.15 -8.67 5.22
CA VAL A 11 -1.90 -8.88 6.49
C VAL A 11 -2.02 -10.36 6.84
N PHE A 12 -2.20 -11.23 5.84
CA PHE A 12 -2.34 -12.69 6.00
C PHE A 12 -3.38 -13.16 7.06
N ALA A 13 -4.44 -12.38 7.28
CA ALA A 13 -5.54 -12.78 8.15
C ALA A 13 -6.33 -13.98 7.57
N GLU A 14 -7.19 -14.57 8.39
CA GLU A 14 -8.12 -15.62 7.95
C GLU A 14 -8.95 -15.15 6.74
N GLY A 15 -9.05 -16.01 5.72
CA GLY A 15 -9.72 -15.67 4.45
C GLY A 15 -8.90 -14.81 3.48
N CYS A 16 -7.61 -14.61 3.72
CA CYS A 16 -6.71 -13.87 2.83
C CYS A 16 -6.63 -14.51 1.43
N ARG A 17 -6.85 -13.69 0.39
CA ARG A 17 -6.75 -14.10 -1.02
C ARG A 17 -5.37 -13.90 -1.64
N ARG A 18 -4.40 -13.38 -0.86
CA ARG A 18 -3.04 -13.04 -1.29
C ARG A 18 -2.94 -12.03 -2.45
N GLY A 19 -4.06 -11.40 -2.83
CA GLY A 19 -4.10 -10.35 -3.85
C GLY A 19 -3.75 -8.96 -3.31
N PHE A 20 -3.81 -7.99 -4.21
CA PHE A 20 -3.56 -6.57 -3.96
C PHE A 20 -4.79 -5.80 -4.45
N ASP A 21 -5.72 -5.52 -3.53
CA ASP A 21 -6.99 -4.82 -3.85
C ASP A 21 -7.02 -3.40 -3.25
N ARG A 22 -6.22 -3.17 -2.20
CA ARG A 22 -6.15 -1.93 -1.42
C ARG A 22 -4.72 -1.67 -0.94
N LEU A 23 -4.38 -0.40 -0.81
CA LEU A 23 -3.19 0.05 -0.08
C LEU A 23 -3.59 0.54 1.30
N LEU A 24 -2.86 0.09 2.30
CA LEU A 24 -3.04 0.45 3.70
C LEU A 24 -1.78 1.13 4.22
N SER A 25 -1.93 1.99 5.23
CA SER A 25 -0.82 2.69 5.88
C SER A 25 -0.44 2.05 7.21
N ARG A 26 0.82 2.23 7.61
CA ARG A 26 1.34 1.90 8.93
C ARG A 26 1.43 3.13 9.84
N ARG A 27 1.22 4.35 9.32
CA ARG A 27 1.39 5.63 10.04
C ARG A 27 0.31 6.67 9.72
N GLU A 28 0.24 7.71 10.55
CA GLU A 28 -0.54 8.91 10.24
C GLU A 28 0.11 9.74 9.13
N PRO A 29 -0.69 10.39 8.26
CA PRO A 29 -0.21 11.18 7.12
C PRO A 29 0.58 12.45 7.49
N ALA A 30 0.95 12.66 8.75
CA ALA A 30 1.57 13.89 9.26
C ALA A 30 3.08 14.02 8.97
N ARG A 31 3.70 13.11 8.20
CA ARG A 31 5.10 13.23 7.79
C ARG A 31 5.19 13.63 6.32
N ASP A 32 5.85 14.76 6.07
CA ASP A 32 6.10 15.30 4.73
C ASP A 32 7.07 14.45 3.89
N ASP A 33 7.75 13.47 4.50
CA ASP A 33 8.66 12.57 3.80
C ASP A 33 8.04 11.16 3.63
N PRO A 34 7.59 10.78 2.41
CA PRO A 34 6.93 9.51 2.18
C PRO A 34 7.94 8.35 2.24
N CYS A 35 7.99 7.65 3.38
CA CYS A 35 8.79 6.44 3.49
C CYS A 35 8.05 5.25 2.84
N PRO A 36 8.64 4.56 1.84
CA PRO A 36 7.97 3.45 1.16
C PRO A 36 7.57 2.29 2.09
N ALA A 37 8.25 2.14 3.23
CA ALA A 37 7.92 1.10 4.20
C ALA A 37 6.60 1.37 4.97
N GLU A 38 6.03 2.55 4.83
CA GLU A 38 4.83 2.97 5.56
C GLU A 38 3.54 2.53 4.91
N VAL A 39 3.56 2.07 3.66
CA VAL A 39 2.36 1.62 2.94
C VAL A 39 2.55 0.19 2.47
N PHE A 40 1.50 -0.61 2.58
CA PHE A 40 1.52 -2.02 2.27
C PHE A 40 0.24 -2.48 1.57
N ALA A 41 0.33 -3.61 0.87
CA ALA A 41 -0.77 -4.17 0.13
C ALA A 41 -1.72 -4.99 1.01
N ALA A 42 -3.02 -4.90 0.74
CA ALA A 42 -4.03 -5.78 1.31
C ALA A 42 -5.03 -6.25 0.25
N CYS A 43 -5.46 -7.50 0.36
CA CYS A 43 -6.64 -7.95 -0.37
C CYS A 43 -7.92 -7.40 0.28
N ALA A 44 -9.03 -7.39 -0.45
CA ALA A 44 -10.30 -6.81 0.00
C ALA A 44 -10.79 -7.43 1.32
N ALA A 45 -10.64 -8.75 1.48
CA ALA A 45 -11.00 -9.44 2.72
C ALA A 45 -10.15 -8.95 3.90
N CYS A 46 -8.83 -8.87 3.73
CA CYS A 46 -7.94 -8.37 4.79
C CYS A 46 -8.16 -6.88 5.08
N ALA A 47 -8.43 -6.07 4.05
CA ALA A 47 -8.75 -4.65 4.23
C ALA A 47 -10.02 -4.47 5.08
N GLN A 48 -11.08 -5.26 4.84
CA GLN A 48 -12.30 -5.24 5.66
C GLN A 48 -12.08 -5.71 7.10
N ILE A 49 -11.13 -6.63 7.33
CA ILE A 49 -10.76 -7.07 8.68
C ILE A 49 -10.06 -5.93 9.42
N VAL A 50 -9.11 -5.26 8.75
CA VAL A 50 -8.42 -4.09 9.31
C VAL A 50 -9.40 -2.94 9.57
N ASP A 51 -10.35 -2.69 8.66
CA ASP A 51 -11.38 -1.64 8.79
C ASP A 51 -12.23 -1.80 10.05
N ARG A 52 -12.64 -3.04 10.34
CA ARG A 52 -13.47 -3.37 11.49
C ARG A 52 -12.68 -3.56 12.77
N MET A 53 -11.35 -3.51 12.70
CA MET A 53 -10.49 -3.66 13.86
C MET A 53 -10.61 -2.43 14.76
N GLN A 54 -10.61 -2.64 16.08
CA GLN A 54 -10.58 -1.51 17.02
C GLN A 54 -9.39 -0.61 16.72
N PRO A 55 -9.55 0.72 16.61
CA PRO A 55 -8.48 1.62 16.17
C PRO A 55 -7.19 1.50 16.98
N GLN A 56 -7.30 1.30 18.30
CA GLN A 56 -6.15 1.14 19.19
C GLN A 56 -5.40 -0.17 18.91
N LEU A 57 -6.12 -1.24 18.60
CA LEU A 57 -5.52 -2.53 18.23
C LEU A 57 -4.88 -2.46 16.85
N ALA A 58 -5.56 -1.85 15.88
CA ALA A 58 -5.04 -1.63 14.53
C ALA A 58 -3.72 -0.84 14.60
N ALA A 59 -3.70 0.28 15.34
CA ALA A 59 -2.50 1.08 15.55
C ALA A 59 -1.36 0.29 16.20
N ARG A 60 -1.65 -0.52 17.24
CA ARG A 60 -0.64 -1.38 17.89
C ARG A 60 -0.04 -2.43 16.96
N LEU A 61 -0.83 -2.94 16.02
CA LEU A 61 -0.38 -3.89 15.01
C LEU A 61 0.24 -3.23 13.77
N GLY A 62 0.32 -1.89 13.75
CA GLY A 62 0.84 -1.13 12.62
C GLY A 62 -0.08 -1.17 11.41
N TYR A 63 -1.38 -1.36 11.63
CA TYR A 63 -2.41 -1.30 10.60
C TYR A 63 -3.21 0.00 10.72
N ARG A 64 -3.32 0.71 9.62
CA ARG A 64 -4.23 1.85 9.48
C ARG A 64 -4.78 1.86 8.07
N LEU A 65 -6.07 2.09 7.94
CA LEU A 65 -6.62 2.42 6.64
C LEU A 65 -6.26 3.84 6.32
N ASP A 66 -5.57 4.04 5.20
CA ASP A 66 -5.55 5.37 4.59
C ASP A 66 -6.71 5.45 3.59
N GLY A 67 -7.51 6.47 3.76
CA GLY A 67 -8.73 6.64 2.98
C GLY A 67 -8.40 6.88 1.50
N ALA A 68 -9.04 6.10 0.64
CA ALA A 68 -9.38 6.48 -0.74
C ALA A 68 -8.24 6.68 -1.76
N ALA A 69 -6.99 6.34 -1.47
CA ALA A 69 -5.98 6.30 -2.53
C ALA A 69 -6.32 5.15 -3.51
N ASP A 70 -6.66 5.51 -4.75
CA ASP A 70 -6.78 4.53 -5.83
C ASP A 70 -5.44 3.79 -5.95
N PRO A 71 -5.40 2.46 -5.74
CA PRO A 71 -4.15 1.72 -5.80
C PRO A 71 -3.44 1.86 -7.15
N ALA A 72 -4.19 2.15 -8.22
CA ALA A 72 -3.64 2.45 -9.54
C ALA A 72 -2.88 3.78 -9.65
N GLY A 73 -3.06 4.68 -8.69
CA GLY A 73 -2.38 5.97 -8.62
C GLY A 73 -1.18 6.02 -7.67
N VAL A 74 -0.85 4.92 -6.99
CA VAL A 74 0.20 4.92 -5.97
C VAL A 74 1.42 4.13 -6.42
N PRO A 75 2.57 4.78 -6.68
CA PRO A 75 3.79 4.08 -7.01
C PRO A 75 4.26 3.19 -5.86
N PHE A 76 4.70 1.97 -6.18
CA PHE A 76 5.34 1.09 -5.21
C PHE A 76 6.66 0.49 -5.70
N TYR A 77 7.55 0.27 -4.74
CA TYR A 77 8.86 -0.28 -4.97
C TYR A 77 8.77 -1.81 -5.04
N TRP A 78 8.63 -2.30 -6.26
CA TRP A 78 8.43 -3.71 -6.58
C TRP A 78 9.69 -4.52 -6.36
N ARG A 79 9.60 -5.55 -5.50
CA ARG A 79 10.66 -6.55 -5.26
C ARG A 79 12.05 -5.91 -5.02
N SER A 80 12.07 -4.72 -4.43
CA SER A 80 13.28 -3.94 -4.20
C SER A 80 14.10 -3.60 -5.46
N ALA A 81 13.50 -3.58 -6.65
CA ALA A 81 14.22 -3.42 -7.92
C ALA A 81 13.77 -2.21 -8.74
N ARG A 82 12.47 -1.91 -8.78
CA ARG A 82 11.91 -0.87 -9.66
C ARG A 82 10.62 -0.29 -9.11
N TRP A 83 10.28 0.91 -9.57
CA TRP A 83 9.02 1.57 -9.26
C TRP A 83 7.97 1.24 -10.33
N VAL A 84 6.77 0.86 -9.88
CA VAL A 84 5.65 0.50 -10.75
C VAL A 84 4.34 1.07 -10.21
N LEU A 85 3.35 1.20 -11.09
CA LEU A 85 1.93 1.32 -10.75
C LEU A 85 1.25 -0.03 -10.97
N LEU A 86 0.28 -0.38 -10.13
CA LEU A 86 -0.60 -1.54 -10.35
C LEU A 86 -1.89 -1.04 -10.95
N ASP A 87 -2.08 -1.28 -12.24
CA ASP A 87 -3.34 -0.95 -12.90
C ASP A 87 -4.51 -1.76 -12.29
N ARG A 88 -5.73 -1.26 -12.44
CA ARG A 88 -6.96 -1.92 -11.97
C ARG A 88 -7.16 -3.30 -12.60
N ASP A 89 -6.57 -3.51 -13.78
CA ASP A 89 -6.58 -4.78 -14.51
C ASP A 89 -5.50 -5.77 -14.00
N GLY A 90 -4.73 -5.40 -12.97
CA GLY A 90 -3.68 -6.24 -12.38
C GLY A 90 -2.33 -6.16 -13.09
N TRP A 91 -2.21 -5.31 -14.11
CA TRP A 91 -0.96 -5.10 -14.84
C TRP A 91 -0.01 -4.18 -14.08
N LEU A 92 1.30 -4.43 -14.22
CA LEU A 92 2.34 -3.57 -13.67
C LEU A 92 2.88 -2.66 -14.77
N THR A 93 2.70 -1.36 -14.61
CA THR A 93 3.28 -0.36 -15.51
C THR A 93 4.51 0.24 -14.86
N GLU A 94 5.66 0.14 -15.52
CA GLU A 94 6.87 0.80 -15.04
C GLU A 94 6.67 2.31 -15.06
N THR A 95 6.85 2.93 -13.91
CA THR A 95 6.93 4.38 -13.86
C THR A 95 8.32 4.74 -14.36
N GLY A 96 8.42 5.36 -15.54
CA GLY A 96 9.69 5.86 -16.06
C GLY A 96 10.41 6.75 -15.03
N GLN A 97 11.71 6.99 -15.22
CA GLN A 97 12.58 7.73 -14.30
C GLN A 97 12.03 9.12 -13.89
N GLN A 98 11.07 9.68 -14.63
CA GLN A 98 10.33 10.89 -14.28
C GLN A 98 9.45 10.79 -13.03
N ALA A 99 8.95 9.62 -12.66
CA ALA A 99 8.22 9.47 -11.39
C ALA A 99 9.11 9.71 -10.18
N ARG A 100 10.44 9.53 -10.28
CA ARG A 100 11.37 9.89 -9.20
C ARG A 100 11.42 11.39 -8.91
N HIS A 101 11.16 12.24 -9.90
CA HIS A 101 11.23 13.70 -9.73
C HIS A 101 9.97 14.30 -9.11
N GLN A 102 8.81 13.64 -9.23
CA GLN A 102 7.60 14.03 -8.50
C GLN A 102 7.61 13.57 -7.02
N LEU A 103 8.67 12.88 -6.59
CA LEU A 103 8.86 12.38 -5.22
C LEU A 103 9.81 13.24 -4.37
N ALA A 104 10.29 14.37 -4.91
CA ALA A 104 11.24 15.28 -4.25
C ALA A 104 10.67 16.69 -4.00
N THR A 105 9.36 16.87 -4.19
CA THR A 105 8.56 18.08 -3.89
C THR A 105 7.36 17.67 -3.08
#